data_AF-A0A359CB22-F1
#
_entry.id   AF-A0A359CB22-F1
#
_cell.length_a   1.000
_cell.length_b   1.000
_cell.length_c   1.000
_cell.angle_alpha   90.00
_cell.angle_beta   90.00
_cell.angle_gamma   90.00
#
_symmetry.space_group_name_H-M   'P 1'
#
loop_
_entity.id
_entity.type
_entity.pdbx_description
1 polymer ?
#
loop_
_entity_poly.entity_id
_entity_poly.type
_entity_poly.pdbx_seq_one_letter_code
_entity_poly.pdbx_strand_id
1 'polypeptide(L)'
;MADRGKKRYVPDGDPLWYKDATIYELHVRAFHDSDGDGVGDFRGLTGKLDYLQDLGVNTLWLLPFYPSPLKDDGYDISDYTAVHPSYGTLADFRIFLREAHRRGIRVITELVVNHTSDQHPWFQRARRSPPGSRWRNFYVWSPTPDKYREARIIFKDFETSNWSWDSVANAYYWHRFYSHQPDLNYDSPDVRRVIFRVLQFWLGLGVDGLRL
;
A
#
# COMPACT_ATOMS: atom_id res chain seq x y z
N MET A 1 -26.92 -17.91 20.31
CA MET A 1 -25.63 -17.44 20.84
C MET A 1 -25.38 -16.07 20.26
N ALA A 2 -25.37 -15.03 21.09
CA ALA A 2 -25.30 -13.64 20.64
C ALA A 2 -23.94 -13.32 20.01
N ASP A 3 -23.98 -12.81 18.78
CA ASP A 3 -22.85 -12.18 18.10
C ASP A 3 -22.42 -10.96 18.92
N ARG A 4 -21.30 -11.08 19.62
CA ARG A 4 -20.66 -9.95 20.31
C ARG A 4 -20.02 -9.08 19.25
N GLY A 5 -20.84 -8.24 18.61
CA GLY A 5 -20.41 -7.23 17.66
C GLY A 5 -19.24 -6.44 18.25
N LYS A 6 -18.06 -6.61 17.66
CA LYS A 6 -16.90 -5.77 17.96
C LYS A 6 -17.33 -4.33 17.71
N LYS A 7 -17.51 -3.52 18.76
CA LYS A 7 -17.72 -2.08 18.64
C LYS A 7 -16.54 -1.53 17.82
N ARG A 8 -16.82 -1.04 16.62
CA ARG A 8 -15.85 -0.36 15.78
C ARG A 8 -15.42 0.90 16.54
N TYR A 9 -14.15 0.96 16.91
CA TYR A 9 -13.60 2.16 17.51
C TYR A 9 -13.62 3.26 16.44
N VAL A 10 -14.31 4.36 16.71
CA VAL A 10 -14.34 5.56 15.89
C VAL A 10 -13.91 6.67 16.84
N PRO A 11 -12.77 7.35 16.60
CA PRO A 11 -12.42 8.54 17.36
C PRO A 11 -13.61 9.51 17.32
N ASP A 12 -14.16 9.82 18.50
CA ASP A 12 -15.29 10.72 18.78
C ASP A 12 -16.65 10.41 18.12
N GLY A 13 -16.75 9.34 17.31
CA GLY A 13 -18.01 8.88 16.69
C GLY A 13 -18.54 9.73 15.53
N ASP A 14 -17.84 10.80 15.13
CA ASP A 14 -18.25 11.66 14.03
C ASP A 14 -17.90 11.05 12.65
N PRO A 15 -18.88 10.73 11.79
CA PRO A 15 -18.63 10.22 10.44
C PRO A 15 -18.10 11.28 9.46
N LEU A 16 -18.14 12.58 9.80
CA LEU A 16 -17.72 13.69 8.96
C LEU A 16 -16.36 14.29 9.35
N TRP A 17 -15.63 13.65 10.25
CA TRP A 17 -14.34 14.09 10.77
C TRP A 17 -13.34 14.57 9.70
N TYR A 18 -13.40 13.97 8.50
CA TYR A 18 -12.50 14.28 7.39
C TYR A 18 -12.65 15.72 6.88
N LYS A 19 -13.77 16.40 7.19
CA LYS A 19 -13.98 17.80 6.83
C LYS A 19 -13.16 18.77 7.68
N ASP A 20 -12.82 18.36 8.90
CA ASP A 20 -12.05 19.13 9.87
C ASP A 20 -10.64 18.54 10.08
N ALA A 21 -10.20 17.67 9.17
CA ALA A 21 -8.93 16.99 9.28
C ALA A 21 -7.76 17.96 9.00
N THR A 22 -6.87 18.12 9.97
CA THR A 22 -5.54 18.70 9.81
C THR A 22 -4.56 17.55 9.66
N ILE A 23 -4.20 17.26 8.41
CA ILE A 23 -3.41 16.09 8.04
C ILE A 23 -1.92 16.40 8.09
N TYR A 24 -1.15 15.53 8.76
CA TYR A 24 0.30 15.48 8.70
C TYR A 24 0.74 14.25 7.90
N GLU A 25 1.29 14.48 6.72
CA GLU A 25 1.92 13.43 5.90
C GLU A 25 3.30 13.10 6.46
N LEU A 26 3.59 11.81 6.67
CA LEU A 26 4.92 11.39 7.11
C LEU A 26 5.35 10.05 6.53
N HIS A 27 6.66 9.92 6.34
CA HIS A 27 7.32 8.66 6.02
C HIS A 27 7.89 8.05 7.30
N VAL A 28 7.42 6.86 7.69
CA VAL A 28 7.89 6.16 8.91
C VAL A 28 9.42 6.05 8.94
N ARG A 29 10.02 5.62 7.82
CA ARG A 29 11.47 5.52 7.59
C ARG A 29 12.27 6.77 7.95
N ALA A 30 11.71 7.96 7.75
CA ALA A 30 12.44 9.22 7.89
C ALA A 30 12.07 9.98 9.18
N PHE A 31 11.14 9.46 9.99
CA PHE A 31 10.56 10.25 11.07
C PHE A 31 11.32 10.11 12.39
N HIS A 32 11.46 8.90 12.92
CA HIS A 32 12.19 8.66 14.16
C HIS A 32 12.64 7.21 14.31
N ASP A 33 13.94 7.02 14.43
CA ASP A 33 14.62 5.75 14.71
C ASP A 33 14.58 5.46 16.22
N SER A 34 14.11 4.27 16.62
CA SER A 34 14.02 3.87 18.02
C SER A 34 15.10 2.91 18.51
N ASP A 35 15.82 2.25 17.59
CA ASP A 35 16.79 1.20 17.92
C ASP A 35 18.22 1.47 17.42
N GLY A 36 18.43 2.58 16.70
CA GLY A 36 19.73 3.09 16.29
C GLY A 36 20.25 2.48 14.99
N ASP A 37 19.40 1.84 14.19
CA ASP A 37 19.78 1.25 12.90
C ASP A 37 19.85 2.27 11.73
N GLY A 38 19.48 3.52 11.99
CA GLY A 38 19.44 4.61 11.01
C GLY A 38 18.14 4.72 10.23
N VAL A 39 17.12 3.91 10.56
CA VAL A 39 15.80 3.88 9.91
C VAL A 39 14.70 4.14 10.93
N GLY A 40 13.78 5.04 10.60
CA GLY A 40 12.61 5.28 11.41
C GLY A 40 11.62 4.10 11.40
N ASP A 41 11.01 3.85 12.55
CA ASP A 41 10.17 2.68 12.79
C ASP A 41 8.87 3.04 13.57
N PHE A 42 7.94 2.08 13.68
CA PHE A 42 6.66 2.33 14.36
C PHE A 42 6.78 2.57 15.87
N ARG A 43 7.82 2.06 16.55
CA ARG A 43 8.05 2.34 17.97
C ARG A 43 8.54 3.78 18.16
N GLY A 44 9.44 4.23 17.28
CA GLY A 44 9.90 5.61 17.22
C GLY A 44 8.76 6.58 16.93
N LEU A 45 7.94 6.27 15.92
CA LEU A 45 6.75 7.06 15.62
C LEU A 45 5.77 7.09 16.80
N THR A 46 5.54 5.97 17.47
CA THR A 46 4.71 5.92 18.69
C THR A 46 5.25 6.84 19.78
N GLY A 47 6.58 6.84 19.99
CA GLY A 47 7.26 7.70 20.96
C GLY A 47 7.20 9.21 20.64
N LYS A 48 6.72 9.58 19.45
CA LYS A 48 6.58 10.97 19.00
C LYS A 48 5.14 11.42 18.81
N LEU A 49 4.16 10.59 19.18
CA LEU A 49 2.75 10.97 19.10
C LEU A 49 2.39 12.17 20.00
N ASP A 50 3.08 12.36 21.13
CA ASP A 50 2.86 13.54 22.00
C ASP A 50 3.29 14.82 21.28
N TYR A 51 4.43 14.79 20.57
CA TYR A 51 4.85 15.91 19.72
C TYR A 51 3.84 16.24 18.61
N LEU A 52 3.31 15.20 17.95
CA LEU A 52 2.30 15.39 16.89
C LEU A 52 0.98 15.93 17.46
N GLN A 53 0.59 15.50 18.65
CA GLN A 53 -0.57 16.04 19.35
C GLN A 53 -0.36 17.53 19.71
N ASP A 54 0.80 17.87 20.27
CA ASP A 54 1.15 19.25 20.65
C ASP A 54 1.23 20.19 19.43
N LEU A 55 1.65 19.66 18.27
CA LEU A 55 1.62 20.39 16.99
C LEU A 55 0.18 20.75 16.56
N GLY A 56 -0.83 20.06 17.08
CA GLY A 56 -2.24 20.31 16.80
C GLY A 56 -2.79 19.55 15.59
N VAL A 57 -2.04 18.56 15.07
CA VAL A 57 -2.53 17.72 13.97
C VAL A 57 -3.46 16.65 14.54
N ASN A 58 -4.57 16.38 13.85
CA ASN A 58 -5.58 15.41 14.29
C ASN A 58 -5.64 14.16 13.39
N THR A 59 -4.86 14.13 12.32
CA THR A 59 -4.82 13.03 11.35
C THR A 59 -3.39 12.85 10.84
N LEU A 60 -2.91 11.62 10.83
CA LEU A 60 -1.65 11.24 10.19
C LEU A 60 -1.94 10.53 8.88
N TRP A 61 -1.26 10.94 7.82
CA TRP A 61 -1.20 10.17 6.57
C TRP A 61 0.17 9.51 6.48
N LEU A 62 0.17 8.18 6.57
CA LEU A 62 1.38 7.39 6.44
C LEU A 62 1.63 7.07 4.98
N LEU A 63 2.80 7.49 4.48
CA LEU A 63 3.38 6.98 3.24
C LEU A 63 3.64 5.46 3.34
N PRO A 64 3.86 4.75 2.22
CA PRO A 64 3.93 3.29 2.22
C PRO A 64 4.91 2.72 3.25
N PHE A 65 4.41 1.78 4.06
CA PHE A 65 5.19 1.07 5.07
C PHE A 65 5.11 -0.46 4.91
N TYR A 66 4.55 -0.91 3.79
CA TYR A 66 4.39 -2.32 3.47
C TYR A 66 5.71 -2.95 3.00
N PRO A 67 5.87 -4.28 3.04
CA PRO A 67 6.96 -4.94 2.36
C PRO A 67 7.04 -4.52 0.89
N SER A 68 8.25 -4.16 0.47
CA SER A 68 8.58 -3.63 -0.84
C SER A 68 10.09 -3.85 -1.07
N PRO A 69 10.55 -4.07 -2.30
CA PRO A 69 11.97 -4.04 -2.65
C PRO A 69 12.62 -2.65 -2.54
N LEU A 70 11.83 -1.61 -2.26
CA LEU A 70 12.21 -0.20 -2.12
C LEU A 70 12.84 0.39 -3.39
N LYS A 71 12.40 -0.07 -4.57
CA LYS A 71 12.85 0.50 -5.85
C LYS A 71 12.07 1.75 -6.25
N ASP A 72 10.96 2.01 -5.57
CA ASP A 72 10.18 3.26 -5.65
C ASP A 72 9.77 3.70 -4.24
N ASP A 73 10.72 3.72 -3.29
CA ASP A 73 10.54 4.16 -1.90
C ASP A 73 9.27 3.60 -1.20
N GLY A 74 8.97 2.33 -1.46
CA GLY A 74 7.84 1.64 -0.83
C GLY A 74 6.56 1.61 -1.68
N TYR A 75 6.51 2.26 -2.84
CA TYR A 75 5.35 2.20 -3.74
C TYR A 75 5.29 0.91 -4.56
N ASP A 76 6.40 0.19 -4.72
CA ASP A 76 6.47 -1.14 -5.30
C ASP A 76 6.16 -2.25 -4.27
N ILE A 77 4.86 -2.47 -3.99
CA ILE A 77 4.38 -3.38 -2.92
C ILE A 77 4.65 -4.86 -3.23
N SER A 78 5.25 -5.60 -2.31
CA SER A 78 5.46 -7.07 -2.38
C SER A 78 4.58 -7.88 -1.43
N ASP A 79 4.00 -7.27 -0.40
CA ASP A 79 2.92 -7.84 0.44
C ASP A 79 2.01 -6.73 0.98
N TYR A 80 0.71 -6.81 0.69
CA TYR A 80 -0.27 -5.81 1.10
C TYR A 80 -0.71 -5.87 2.56
N THR A 81 -0.42 -6.95 3.29
CA THR A 81 -1.02 -7.24 4.61
C THR A 81 -0.01 -7.35 5.74
N ALA A 82 1.21 -6.91 5.48
CA ALA A 82 2.31 -6.91 6.42
C ALA A 82 2.93 -5.51 6.55
N VAL A 83 3.87 -5.38 7.47
CA VAL A 83 4.71 -4.18 7.66
C VAL A 83 6.11 -4.53 7.17
N HIS A 84 6.78 -3.59 6.50
CA HIS A 84 8.16 -3.76 6.06
C HIS A 84 9.04 -4.05 7.28
N PRO A 85 9.92 -5.08 7.23
CA PRO A 85 10.71 -5.49 8.40
C PRO A 85 11.53 -4.37 9.04
N SER A 86 12.08 -3.44 8.25
CA SER A 86 12.82 -2.27 8.73
C SER A 86 11.97 -1.24 9.49
N TYR A 87 10.64 -1.33 9.46
CA TYR A 87 9.75 -0.41 10.18
C TYR A 87 9.12 -1.07 11.42
N GLY A 88 9.49 -2.32 11.70
CA GLY A 88 8.95 -3.14 12.78
C GLY A 88 7.94 -4.18 12.30
N THR A 89 6.99 -4.52 13.17
CA THR A 89 6.02 -5.60 12.93
C THR A 89 4.58 -5.08 12.84
N LEU A 90 3.67 -5.93 12.37
CA LEU A 90 2.23 -5.63 12.44
C LEU A 90 1.74 -5.43 13.89
N ALA A 91 2.42 -6.00 14.88
CA ALA A 91 2.10 -5.77 16.29
C ALA A 91 2.51 -4.35 16.73
N ASP A 92 3.68 -3.87 16.29
CA ASP A 92 4.13 -2.50 16.55
C ASP A 92 3.19 -1.49 15.89
N PHE A 93 2.75 -1.73 14.65
CA PHE A 93 1.71 -0.92 14.00
C PHE A 93 0.40 -0.87 14.80
N ARG A 94 -0.07 -2.00 15.33
CA ARG A 94 -1.29 -2.04 16.16
C ARG A 94 -1.12 -1.27 17.47
N ILE A 95 0.08 -1.23 18.04
CA ILE A 95 0.38 -0.41 19.22
C ILE A 95 0.32 1.07 18.84
N PHE A 96 1.02 1.47 17.79
CA PHE A 96 1.00 2.82 17.24
C PHE A 96 -0.43 3.31 17.00
N LEU A 97 -1.24 2.52 16.29
CA LEU A 97 -2.62 2.87 15.94
C LEU A 97 -3.47 3.12 17.20
N ARG A 98 -3.39 2.23 18.20
CA ARG A 98 -4.10 2.42 19.48
C ARG A 98 -3.63 3.66 20.22
N GLU A 99 -2.33 3.95 20.23
CA GLU A 99 -1.78 5.11 20.91
C GLU A 99 -2.09 6.43 20.20
N ALA A 100 -2.16 6.44 18.88
CA ALA A 100 -2.62 7.58 18.08
C ALA A 100 -4.10 7.87 18.41
N HIS A 101 -4.92 6.83 18.36
CA HIS A 101 -6.33 6.87 18.74
C HIS A 101 -6.56 7.38 20.17
N ARG A 102 -5.76 6.93 21.15
CA ARG A 102 -5.82 7.42 22.55
C ARG A 102 -5.60 8.94 22.67
N ARG A 103 -4.95 9.54 21.68
CA ARG A 103 -4.67 10.99 21.59
C ARG A 103 -5.64 11.75 20.69
N GLY A 104 -6.68 11.09 20.18
CA GLY A 104 -7.63 11.68 19.23
C GLY A 104 -7.03 11.84 17.82
N ILE A 105 -5.91 11.19 17.52
CA ILE A 105 -5.24 11.24 16.23
C ILE A 105 -5.75 10.09 15.36
N ARG A 106 -6.31 10.42 14.20
CA ARG A 106 -6.72 9.46 13.17
C ARG A 106 -5.55 9.05 12.29
N VAL A 107 -5.61 7.86 11.70
CA VAL A 107 -4.56 7.32 10.84
C VAL A 107 -5.12 6.96 9.47
N ILE A 108 -4.60 7.59 8.44
CA ILE A 108 -4.78 7.27 7.02
C ILE A 108 -3.52 6.54 6.55
N THR A 109 -3.68 5.49 5.76
CA THR A 109 -2.55 4.81 5.11
C THR A 109 -2.62 4.99 3.60
N GLU A 110 -1.46 5.23 2.98
CA GLU A 110 -1.30 5.09 1.53
C GLU A 110 -1.63 3.65 1.13
N LEU A 111 -2.38 3.41 0.06
CA LEU A 111 -2.64 2.06 -0.44
C LEU A 111 -2.52 2.00 -1.96
N VAL A 112 -1.35 1.59 -2.43
CA VAL A 112 -1.01 1.52 -3.86
C VAL A 112 -1.65 0.29 -4.49
N VAL A 113 -2.80 0.47 -5.15
CA VAL A 113 -3.57 -0.64 -5.73
C VAL A 113 -3.57 -0.68 -7.26
N ASN A 114 -2.91 0.25 -7.94
CA ASN A 114 -2.81 0.21 -9.41
C ASN A 114 -1.89 -0.93 -9.89
N HIS A 115 -0.78 -1.12 -9.18
CA HIS A 115 0.28 -2.06 -9.52
C HIS A 115 0.81 -2.74 -8.26
N THR A 116 1.59 -3.79 -8.45
CA THR A 116 2.43 -4.39 -7.40
C THR A 116 3.90 -4.30 -7.81
N SER A 117 4.82 -4.65 -6.93
CA SER A 117 6.18 -5.02 -7.35
C SER A 117 6.15 -6.26 -8.26
N ASP A 118 7.12 -6.36 -9.16
CA ASP A 118 7.44 -7.59 -9.90
C ASP A 118 7.85 -8.75 -8.98
N GLN A 119 8.30 -8.48 -7.76
CA GLN A 119 8.58 -9.48 -6.73
C GLN A 119 7.33 -9.96 -5.98
N HIS A 120 6.19 -9.29 -6.16
CA HIS A 120 4.94 -9.70 -5.50
C HIS A 120 4.57 -11.15 -5.88
N PRO A 121 4.15 -12.00 -4.92
CA PRO A 121 3.81 -13.39 -5.20
C PRO A 121 2.76 -13.59 -6.30
N TRP A 122 1.88 -12.60 -6.48
CA TRP A 122 0.91 -12.60 -7.58
C TRP A 122 1.59 -12.50 -8.94
N PHE A 123 2.55 -11.60 -9.15
CA PHE A 123 3.26 -11.46 -10.43
C PHE A 123 4.12 -12.68 -10.72
N GLN A 124 4.83 -13.18 -9.71
CA GLN A 124 5.65 -14.40 -9.81
C GLN A 124 4.81 -15.63 -10.20
N ARG A 125 3.57 -15.70 -9.72
CA ARG A 125 2.62 -16.74 -10.12
C ARG A 125 2.05 -16.49 -11.52
N ALA A 126 1.66 -15.24 -11.82
CA ALA A 126 1.08 -14.86 -13.10
C ALA A 126 2.02 -15.17 -14.26
N ARG A 127 3.31 -14.78 -14.16
CA ARG A 127 4.31 -14.99 -15.21
C ARG A 127 4.56 -16.45 -15.57
N ARG A 128 4.30 -17.38 -14.63
CA ARG A 128 4.42 -18.84 -14.81
C ARG A 128 3.10 -19.53 -15.16
N SER A 129 1.98 -18.81 -15.13
CA SER A 129 0.65 -19.39 -15.34
C SER A 129 0.25 -19.40 -16.82
N PRO A 130 -0.51 -20.39 -17.32
CA PRO A 130 -0.93 -20.42 -18.72
C PRO A 130 -1.74 -19.18 -19.14
N PRO A 131 -1.65 -18.72 -20.40
CA PRO A 131 -2.55 -17.71 -20.98
C PRO A 131 -4.03 -18.00 -20.68
N GLY A 132 -4.80 -16.97 -20.32
CA GLY A 132 -6.23 -17.07 -20.00
C GLY A 132 -6.56 -17.66 -18.62
N SER A 133 -5.59 -18.20 -17.89
CA SER A 133 -5.81 -18.70 -16.53
C SER A 133 -6.10 -17.58 -15.53
N ARG A 134 -6.75 -17.93 -14.42
CA ARG A 134 -7.03 -17.02 -13.30
C ARG A 134 -5.82 -16.19 -12.90
N TRP A 135 -4.69 -16.84 -12.61
CA TRP A 135 -3.49 -16.16 -12.12
C TRP A 135 -2.78 -15.36 -13.19
N ARG A 136 -2.81 -15.81 -14.45
CA ARG A 136 -2.30 -14.99 -15.57
C ARG A 136 -3.07 -13.67 -15.66
N ASN A 137 -4.40 -13.73 -15.51
CA ASN A 137 -5.28 -12.59 -15.64
C ASN A 137 -5.23 -11.61 -14.45
N PHE A 138 -4.32 -11.79 -13.48
CA PHE A 138 -4.09 -10.78 -12.43
C PHE A 138 -3.37 -9.54 -12.96
N TYR A 139 -2.64 -9.66 -14.07
CA TYR A 139 -1.90 -8.57 -14.71
C TYR A 139 -2.30 -8.48 -16.17
N VAL A 140 -1.95 -7.37 -16.80
CA VAL A 140 -2.27 -7.11 -18.21
C VAL A 140 -1.12 -7.61 -19.08
N TRP A 141 -1.43 -8.54 -19.99
CA TRP A 141 -0.45 -9.17 -20.88
C TRP A 141 -0.78 -8.94 -22.36
N SER A 142 0.25 -8.94 -23.20
CA SER A 142 0.12 -8.81 -24.66
C SER A 142 1.26 -9.53 -25.39
N PRO A 143 1.03 -10.15 -26.55
CA PRO A 143 2.11 -10.68 -27.39
C PRO A 143 2.96 -9.57 -28.03
N THR A 144 2.42 -8.34 -28.17
CA THR A 144 3.13 -7.17 -28.71
C THR A 144 2.96 -5.95 -27.79
N PRO A 145 3.86 -4.95 -27.84
CA PRO A 145 3.75 -3.73 -27.04
C PRO A 145 2.79 -2.69 -27.65
N ASP A 146 1.86 -3.11 -28.52
CA ASP A 146 1.09 -2.20 -29.37
C ASP A 146 -0.28 -1.80 -28.81
N LYS A 147 -0.66 -2.34 -27.66
CA LYS A 147 -1.90 -1.94 -26.98
C LYS A 147 -1.69 -0.62 -26.22
N TYR A 148 -2.74 0.19 -26.12
CA TYR A 148 -2.75 1.45 -25.37
C TYR A 148 -1.66 2.46 -25.79
N ARG A 149 -1.39 2.58 -27.10
CA ARG A 149 -0.34 3.48 -27.65
C ARG A 149 -0.59 4.95 -27.32
N GLU A 150 -1.83 5.33 -27.07
CA GLU A 150 -2.25 6.66 -26.67
C GLU A 150 -1.89 6.99 -25.21
N ALA A 151 -1.61 5.99 -24.38
CA ALA A 151 -1.23 6.21 -22.99
C ALA A 151 0.18 6.77 -22.91
N ARG A 152 0.31 7.95 -22.29
CA ARG A 152 1.61 8.58 -22.05
C ARG A 152 2.52 7.71 -21.19
N ILE A 153 3.82 7.73 -21.50
CA ILE A 153 4.87 7.28 -20.58
C ILE A 153 5.06 8.38 -19.53
N ILE A 154 4.91 8.02 -18.24
CA ILE A 154 5.00 8.97 -17.13
C ILE A 154 6.46 9.27 -16.80
N PHE A 155 7.28 8.23 -16.63
CA PHE A 155 8.69 8.33 -16.28
C PHE A 155 9.60 8.24 -17.50
N LYS A 156 9.53 9.23 -18.38
CA LYS A 156 10.26 9.25 -19.66
C LYS A 156 11.78 9.17 -19.53
N ASP A 157 12.31 9.58 -18.38
CA ASP A 157 13.75 9.53 -18.11
C ASP A 157 14.25 8.11 -17.78
N PHE A 158 13.34 7.21 -17.41
CA PHE A 158 13.65 5.84 -16.96
C PHE A 158 13.02 4.76 -17.84
N GLU A 159 11.88 5.06 -18.46
CA GLU A 159 11.08 4.11 -19.22
C GLU A 159 10.93 4.57 -20.67
N THR A 160 11.18 3.65 -21.61
CA THR A 160 11.01 3.89 -23.06
C THR A 160 9.66 3.41 -23.58
N SER A 161 8.92 2.67 -22.74
CA SER A 161 7.67 1.99 -23.06
C SER A 161 6.88 1.74 -21.78
N ASN A 162 5.54 1.64 -21.89
CA ASN A 162 4.67 1.13 -20.81
C ASN A 162 4.51 -0.41 -20.90
N TRP A 163 5.25 -1.05 -21.79
CA TRP A 163 5.28 -2.50 -21.99
C TRP A 163 6.71 -3.01 -21.84
N SER A 164 6.86 -4.02 -20.98
CA SER A 164 8.12 -4.72 -20.76
C SER A 164 7.99 -6.20 -21.11
N TRP A 165 9.00 -6.77 -21.77
CA TRP A 165 9.02 -8.20 -22.12
C TRP A 165 9.36 -9.07 -20.91
N ASP A 166 8.56 -10.10 -20.64
CA ASP A 166 8.87 -11.11 -19.64
C ASP A 166 9.25 -12.44 -20.31
N SER A 167 10.50 -12.86 -20.11
CA SER A 167 11.04 -14.08 -20.73
C SER A 167 10.48 -15.39 -20.16
N VAL A 168 9.88 -15.37 -18.96
CA VAL A 168 9.24 -16.56 -18.36
C VAL A 168 7.85 -16.77 -18.95
N ALA A 169 7.12 -15.68 -19.14
CA ALA A 169 5.81 -15.66 -19.76
C ALA A 169 5.85 -15.74 -21.29
N ASN A 170 6.98 -15.36 -21.90
CA ASN A 170 7.10 -15.08 -23.33
C ASN A 170 6.01 -14.11 -23.82
N ALA A 171 5.80 -13.04 -23.07
CA ALA A 171 4.81 -12.00 -23.36
C ALA A 171 5.23 -10.66 -22.76
N TYR A 172 4.71 -9.57 -23.32
CA TYR A 172 4.81 -8.25 -22.70
C TYR A 172 3.80 -8.13 -21.56
N TYR A 173 4.18 -7.44 -20.49
CA TYR A 173 3.27 -6.98 -19.45
C TYR A 173 3.22 -5.46 -19.41
N TRP A 174 2.07 -4.94 -18.98
CA TRP A 174 1.81 -3.52 -18.85
C TRP A 174 2.33 -2.97 -17.52
N HIS A 175 2.87 -1.76 -17.54
CA HIS A 175 3.20 -0.96 -16.37
C HIS A 175 3.02 0.53 -16.72
N ARG A 176 2.41 1.31 -15.81
CA ARG A 176 2.26 2.77 -16.01
C ARG A 176 3.43 3.58 -15.48
N PHE A 177 4.13 3.00 -14.53
CA PHE A 177 5.27 3.56 -13.84
C PHE A 177 6.51 2.75 -14.25
N TYR A 178 7.32 2.29 -13.31
CA TYR A 178 8.50 1.51 -13.66
C TYR A 178 8.17 0.09 -14.12
N SER A 179 9.04 -0.50 -14.92
CA SER A 179 8.96 -1.90 -15.36
C SER A 179 8.87 -2.88 -14.19
N HIS A 180 9.52 -2.58 -13.06
CA HIS A 180 9.39 -3.39 -11.83
C HIS A 180 8.06 -3.19 -11.07
N GLN A 181 7.11 -2.42 -11.63
CA GLN A 181 5.77 -2.16 -11.10
C GLN A 181 4.66 -2.61 -12.08
N PRO A 182 4.50 -3.92 -12.33
CA PRO A 182 3.47 -4.43 -13.22
C PRO A 182 2.05 -4.07 -12.74
N ASP A 183 1.26 -3.53 -13.67
CA ASP A 183 -0.10 -3.06 -13.41
C ASP A 183 -1.09 -4.23 -13.26
N LEU A 184 -1.95 -4.12 -12.25
CA LEU A 184 -3.03 -5.07 -12.01
C LEU A 184 -4.13 -4.94 -13.07
N ASN A 185 -4.68 -6.08 -13.48
CA ASN A 185 -5.77 -6.12 -14.44
C ASN A 185 -7.13 -5.96 -13.75
N TYR A 186 -7.66 -4.73 -13.70
CA TYR A 186 -8.95 -4.45 -13.05
C TYR A 186 -10.19 -4.98 -13.79
N ASP A 187 -10.08 -5.41 -15.05
CA ASP A 187 -11.16 -6.13 -15.73
C ASP A 187 -11.41 -7.48 -15.04
N SER A 188 -10.37 -8.07 -14.45
CA SER A 188 -10.47 -9.32 -13.70
C SER A 188 -11.30 -9.14 -12.43
N PRO A 189 -12.42 -9.90 -12.26
CA PRO A 189 -13.20 -9.87 -11.03
C PRO A 189 -12.42 -10.43 -9.82
N ASP A 190 -11.40 -11.26 -10.06
CA ASP A 190 -10.54 -11.78 -8.99
C ASP A 190 -9.62 -10.71 -8.42
N VAL A 191 -9.05 -9.85 -9.26
CA VAL A 191 -8.24 -8.69 -8.83
C VAL A 191 -9.08 -7.77 -7.96
N ARG A 192 -10.24 -7.35 -8.47
CA ARG A 192 -11.19 -6.52 -7.70
C ARG A 192 -11.51 -7.13 -6.34
N ARG A 193 -11.83 -8.42 -6.30
CA ARG A 193 -12.15 -9.13 -5.04
C ARG A 193 -10.98 -9.14 -4.05
N VAL A 194 -9.77 -9.38 -4.52
CA VAL A 194 -8.59 -9.44 -3.64
C VAL A 194 -8.21 -8.06 -3.14
N ILE A 195 -8.28 -7.02 -3.99
CA ILE A 195 -8.07 -5.64 -3.57
C ILE A 195 -9.09 -5.23 -2.50
N PHE A 196 -10.38 -5.54 -2.66
CA PHE A 196 -11.36 -5.28 -1.60
C PHE A 196 -11.00 -5.97 -0.27
N ARG A 197 -10.40 -7.16 -0.28
CA ARG A 197 -9.93 -7.84 0.94
C ARG A 197 -8.75 -7.12 1.57
N VAL A 198 -7.85 -6.54 0.78
CA VAL A 198 -6.75 -5.71 1.27
C VAL A 198 -7.29 -4.46 1.96
N LEU A 199 -8.24 -3.76 1.34
CA LEU A 199 -8.90 -2.60 1.95
C LEU A 199 -9.58 -3.01 3.28
N GLN A 200 -10.34 -4.11 3.27
CA GLN A 200 -11.01 -4.62 4.47
C GLN A 200 -10.04 -5.03 5.58
N PHE A 201 -8.84 -5.51 5.24
CA PHE A 201 -7.83 -5.87 6.22
C PHE A 201 -7.41 -4.64 7.05
N TRP A 202 -6.98 -3.56 6.38
CA TRP A 202 -6.52 -2.35 7.06
C TRP A 202 -7.65 -1.61 7.78
N LEU A 203 -8.81 -1.45 7.14
CA LEU A 203 -9.99 -0.87 7.78
C LEU A 203 -10.47 -1.73 8.96
N GLY A 204 -10.35 -3.05 8.87
CA GLY A 204 -10.68 -3.99 9.93
C GLY A 204 -9.70 -3.98 11.11
N LEU A 205 -8.47 -3.52 10.90
CA LEU A 205 -7.50 -3.24 11.98
C LEU A 205 -7.79 -1.94 12.72
N GLY A 206 -8.54 -1.02 12.11
CA GLY A 206 -8.89 0.27 12.68
C GLY A 206 -8.27 1.48 11.98
N VAL A 207 -7.66 1.32 10.80
CA VAL A 207 -7.26 2.47 9.96
C VAL A 207 -8.51 3.31 9.63
N ASP A 208 -8.39 4.62 9.74
CA ASP A 208 -9.52 5.57 9.64
C ASP A 208 -9.81 5.99 8.19
N GLY A 209 -8.82 5.91 7.31
CA GLY A 209 -8.97 6.23 5.89
C GLY A 209 -7.84 5.64 5.04
N LEU A 210 -8.04 5.67 3.72
CA LEU A 210 -7.06 5.19 2.75
C LEU A 210 -6.81 6.30 1.72
N ARG A 211 -5.55 6.55 1.40
CA ARG A 211 -5.15 7.37 0.26
C ARG A 211 -4.87 6.43 -0.91
N LEU A 212 -5.60 6.60 -2.02
CA LEU A 212 -5.55 5.73 -3.22
C LEU A 212 -4.84 6.41 -4.39
#